data_AF-A0A930AS80-F1
#
_entry.id   AF-A0A930AS80-F1
#
_cell.length_a   1.000
_cell.length_b   1.000
_cell.length_c   1.000
_cell.angle_alpha   90.00
_cell.angle_beta   90.00
_cell.angle_gamma   90.00
#
_symmetry.space_group_name_H-M   'P 1'
#
loop_
_entity.id
_entity.type
_entity.pdbx_description
1 polymer ?
#
loop_
_entity_poly.entity_id
_entity_poly.type
_entity_poly.pdbx_seq_one_letter_code
_entity_poly.pdbx_strand_id
1 'polypeptide(L)'
;MDFDHILNRRNTNTWKWDGEGKDALYPMGTADIDFPMPPEIQHALQEKIGQGILSYASDKSYFADAVVSYLNKRDGLQLNPKSVIPGTSLMS
;
A
#
# COMPACT_ATOMS: atom_id res chain seq x y z
N MET A 1 -3.92 12.46 -9.17
CA MET A 1 -2.76 12.59 -8.26
C MET A 1 -1.70 13.41 -8.97
N ASP A 2 -0.98 14.25 -8.24
CA ASP A 2 0.17 15.01 -8.75
C ASP A 2 1.45 14.18 -8.58
N PHE A 3 2.16 13.93 -9.68
CA PHE A 3 3.40 13.13 -9.71
C PHE A 3 4.66 14.02 -9.72
N ASP A 4 4.51 15.33 -9.94
CA ASP A 4 5.62 16.29 -9.96
C ASP A 4 5.88 16.88 -8.57
N HIS A 5 5.02 16.56 -7.59
CA HIS A 5 5.18 16.95 -6.21
C HIS A 5 6.36 16.21 -5.55
N ILE A 6 7.43 16.96 -5.25
CA ILE A 6 8.64 16.42 -4.62
C ILE A 6 8.43 16.31 -3.10
N LEU A 7 8.53 15.09 -2.58
CA LEU A 7 8.53 14.79 -1.14
C LEU A 7 9.95 14.69 -0.59
N ASN A 8 10.20 15.24 0.60
CA ASN A 8 11.41 14.94 1.34
C ASN A 8 11.28 13.55 1.98
N ARG A 9 12.05 12.58 1.49
CA ARG A 9 12.06 11.18 1.97
C ARG A 9 13.24 10.84 2.89
N ARG A 10 14.07 11.83 3.25
CA ARG A 10 15.18 11.65 4.20
C ARG A 10 14.68 11.75 5.62
N ASN A 11 15.25 10.94 6.50
CA ASN A 11 14.88 10.86 7.92
C ASN A 11 13.40 10.49 8.11
N THR A 12 12.82 9.73 7.18
CA THR A 12 11.44 9.22 7.28
C THR A 12 11.40 7.72 7.59
N ASN A 13 12.54 7.12 7.93
CA ASN A 13 12.70 5.70 8.25
C ASN A 13 12.34 4.78 7.07
N THR A 14 12.79 5.12 5.87
CA THR A 14 12.56 4.30 4.65
C THR A 14 13.83 3.60 4.20
N TRP A 15 13.74 2.34 3.76
CA TRP A 15 14.91 1.56 3.37
C TRP A 15 15.65 2.17 2.18
N LYS A 16 14.93 2.60 1.13
CA LYS A 16 15.51 3.21 -0.07
C LYS A 16 16.32 4.48 0.24
N TRP A 17 15.83 5.38 1.10
CA TRP A 17 16.48 6.67 1.35
C TRP A 17 17.36 6.68 2.60
N ASP A 18 16.98 6.00 3.68
CA ASP A 18 17.71 6.03 4.95
C ASP A 18 18.54 4.77 5.22
N GLY A 19 18.29 3.69 4.47
CA GLY A 19 19.06 2.44 4.50
C GLY A 19 20.11 2.40 3.38
N GLU A 20 19.82 1.69 2.30
CA GLU A 20 20.77 1.50 1.18
C GLU A 20 21.20 2.80 0.49
N GLY A 21 20.32 3.82 0.47
CA GLY A 21 20.58 5.10 -0.19
C GLY A 21 21.13 6.17 0.74
N LYS A 22 21.48 5.84 1.98
CA LYS A 22 21.89 6.82 3.01
C LYS A 22 22.98 7.79 2.53
N ASP A 23 23.99 7.26 1.83
CA ASP A 23 25.14 8.05 1.33
C ASP A 23 25.01 8.41 -0.17
N ALA A 24 23.96 7.94 -0.85
CA ALA A 24 23.72 8.20 -2.26
C ALA A 24 23.00 9.53 -2.47
N LEU A 25 23.39 10.34 -3.45
CA LEU A 25 22.66 11.58 -3.77
C LEU A 25 21.25 11.29 -4.33
N TYR A 26 21.14 10.26 -5.18
CA TYR A 26 19.89 9.83 -5.82
C TYR A 26 19.71 8.31 -5.66
N PRO A 27 19.02 7.85 -4.60
CA PRO A 27 18.75 6.43 -4.41
C PRO A 27 17.81 5.87 -5.48
N MET A 28 18.22 4.80 -6.17
CA MET A 28 17.44 4.16 -7.25
C MET A 28 17.44 2.62 -7.15
N GLY A 29 17.76 2.05 -5.99
CA GLY A 29 17.88 0.60 -5.80
C GLY A 29 16.53 -0.09 -5.60
N THR A 30 16.00 -0.03 -4.39
CA THR A 30 14.77 -0.70 -3.95
C THR A 30 13.57 -0.25 -4.75
N ALA A 31 12.71 -1.20 -5.10
CA ALA A 31 11.55 -1.01 -5.97
C ALA A 31 10.31 -0.44 -5.23
N ASP A 32 10.50 0.61 -4.42
CA ASP A 32 9.43 1.46 -3.90
C ASP A 32 9.44 2.83 -4.60
N ILE A 33 8.24 3.37 -4.84
CA ILE A 33 8.05 4.62 -5.58
C ILE A 33 8.26 5.85 -4.68
N ASP A 34 8.65 7.00 -5.28
CA ASP A 34 8.88 8.27 -4.56
C ASP A 34 7.66 9.20 -4.55
N PHE A 35 6.49 8.70 -4.95
CA PHE A 35 5.28 9.50 -5.07
C PHE A 35 4.45 9.53 -3.77
N PRO A 36 3.61 10.56 -3.56
CA PRO A 36 2.69 10.58 -2.43
C PRO A 36 1.72 9.40 -2.46
N MET A 37 1.24 9.02 -1.27
CA MET A 37 0.15 8.05 -1.15
C MET A 37 -1.11 8.61 -1.85
N PRO A 38 -1.87 7.78 -2.59
CA PRO A 38 -3.15 8.20 -3.14
C PRO A 38 -4.08 8.76 -2.05
N PRO A 39 -4.76 9.91 -2.28
CA PRO A 39 -5.61 10.55 -1.28
C PRO A 39 -6.69 9.62 -0.71
N GLU A 40 -7.23 8.72 -1.53
CA GLU A 40 -8.25 7.76 -1.13
C GLU A 40 -7.74 6.79 -0.05
N ILE A 41 -6.48 6.36 -0.16
CA ILE A 41 -5.84 5.48 0.83
C ILE A 41 -5.53 6.26 2.11
N GLN A 42 -5.02 7.49 1.96
CA GLN A 42 -4.71 8.36 3.10
C GLN A 42 -5.97 8.68 3.91
N HIS A 43 -7.08 9.01 3.26
CA HIS A 43 -8.36 9.27 3.92
C HIS A 43 -8.91 8.04 4.64
N ALA A 44 -8.88 6.85 4.00
CA ALA A 44 -9.34 5.61 4.64
C ALA A 44 -8.54 5.28 5.92
N LEU A 45 -7.23 5.50 5.91
CA LEU A 45 -6.38 5.34 7.09
C LEU A 45 -6.72 6.37 8.18
N GLN A 46 -6.90 7.64 7.82
CA GLN A 46 -7.28 8.70 8.75
C GLN A 46 -8.64 8.45 9.39
N GLU A 47 -9.63 8.02 8.61
CA GLU A 47 -10.96 7.64 9.12
C GLU A 47 -10.85 6.47 10.10
N LYS A 48 -10.09 5.44 9.75
CA LYS A 48 -9.91 4.28 10.63
C LYS A 48 -9.21 4.65 11.94
N ILE A 49 -8.19 5.51 11.89
CA ILE A 49 -7.53 6.05 13.08
C ILE A 49 -8.49 6.90 13.91
N GLY A 50 -9.30 7.74 13.25
CA GLY A 50 -10.30 8.61 13.89
C GLY A 50 -11.36 7.85 14.69
N GLN A 51 -11.66 6.59 14.34
CA GLN A 51 -12.54 5.71 15.13
C GLN A 51 -11.96 5.37 16.51
N GLY A 52 -10.63 5.44 16.69
CA GLY A 52 -9.97 5.10 17.95
C GLY A 52 -9.94 3.60 18.31
N ILE A 53 -10.40 2.72 17.41
CA ILE A 53 -10.52 1.27 17.66
C ILE A 53 -9.65 0.50 16.64
N LEU A 54 -8.52 -0.03 17.11
CA LEU A 54 -7.53 -0.79 16.33
C LEU A 54 -7.36 -2.26 16.80
N SER A 55 -8.43 -2.85 17.33
CA SER A 55 -8.44 -4.25 17.78
C SER A 55 -8.72 -5.24 16.65
N TYR A 56 -8.69 -6.55 16.95
CA TYR A 56 -8.93 -7.61 15.98
C TYR A 56 -10.23 -7.43 15.19
N ALA A 57 -10.13 -7.39 13.86
CA ALA A 57 -11.27 -7.35 12.95
C ALA A 57 -11.95 -8.73 12.87
N SER A 58 -13.27 -8.75 13.05
CA SER A 58 -14.11 -9.95 12.96
C SER A 58 -14.42 -10.36 11.52
N ASP A 59 -14.78 -9.38 10.67
CA ASP A 59 -14.99 -9.57 9.25
C ASP A 59 -13.77 -9.10 8.44
N LYS A 60 -13.37 -9.90 7.45
CA LYS A 60 -12.25 -9.63 6.53
C LYS A 60 -12.62 -9.90 5.07
N SER A 61 -13.90 -10.12 4.78
CA SER A 61 -14.44 -10.37 3.44
C SER A 61 -14.13 -9.22 2.47
N TYR A 62 -14.12 -7.98 2.98
CA TYR A 62 -13.81 -6.76 2.22
C TYR A 62 -12.52 -6.86 1.40
N PHE A 63 -11.50 -7.58 1.90
CA PHE A 63 -10.24 -7.74 1.18
C PHE A 63 -10.42 -8.61 -0.07
N ALA A 64 -11.04 -9.79 0.09
CA ALA A 64 -11.27 -10.71 -1.00
C ALA A 64 -12.19 -10.09 -2.07
N ASP A 65 -13.26 -9.42 -1.64
CA ASP A 65 -14.20 -8.76 -2.55
C ASP A 65 -13.56 -7.63 -3.34
N ALA A 66 -12.71 -6.82 -2.69
CA ALA A 66 -11.96 -5.76 -3.37
C ALA A 66 -10.98 -6.32 -4.41
N VAL A 67 -10.24 -7.39 -4.09
CA VAL A 67 -9.30 -8.05 -5.01
C VAL A 67 -10.03 -8.64 -6.21
N VAL A 68 -11.12 -9.39 -5.99
CA VAL A 68 -11.93 -9.98 -7.06
C VAL A 68 -12.51 -8.89 -7.97
N SER A 69 -13.06 -7.82 -7.37
CA SER A 69 -13.61 -6.69 -8.13
C SER A 69 -12.53 -6.01 -8.99
N TYR A 70 -11.35 -5.79 -8.43
CA TYR A 70 -10.23 -5.15 -9.12
C TYR A 70 -9.75 -5.98 -10.32
N LEU A 71 -9.50 -7.28 -10.12
CA LEU A 71 -8.99 -8.16 -11.18
C LEU A 71 -10.01 -8.37 -12.30
N ASN A 72 -11.30 -8.42 -11.98
CA ASN A 72 -12.35 -8.46 -13.00
C ASN A 72 -12.38 -7.15 -13.81
N LYS A 73 -12.36 -5.99 -13.14
CA LYS A 73 -12.39 -4.68 -13.82
C LYS A 73 -11.17 -4.43 -14.70
N ARG A 74 -9.97 -4.80 -14.24
CA ARG A 74 -8.72 -4.52 -14.95
C ARG A 74 -8.44 -5.53 -16.06
N ASP A 75 -8.58 -6.81 -15.74
CA ASP A 75 -8.07 -7.91 -16.56
C ASP A 75 -9.18 -8.87 -17.03
N GLY A 76 -10.45 -8.64 -16.67
CA GLY A 76 -11.59 -9.50 -17.00
C GLY A 76 -11.61 -10.83 -16.22
N LEU A 77 -10.71 -11.00 -15.24
CA LEU A 77 -10.52 -12.25 -14.53
C LEU A 77 -11.62 -12.48 -13.50
N GLN A 78 -12.40 -13.55 -13.67
CA GLN A 78 -13.41 -13.97 -12.69
C GLN A 78 -12.80 -14.95 -11.68
N LEU A 79 -12.81 -14.57 -10.40
CA LEU A 79 -12.30 -15.37 -9.30
C LEU A 79 -13.40 -15.63 -8.26
N ASN A 80 -13.32 -16.79 -7.61
CA ASN A 80 -14.13 -17.05 -6.42
C ASN A 80 -13.48 -16.35 -5.22
N PRO A 81 -14.17 -15.47 -4.48
CA PRO A 81 -13.60 -14.80 -3.30
C PRO A 81 -12.98 -15.77 -2.28
N LYS A 82 -13.50 -16.99 -2.15
CA LYS A 82 -12.96 -18.02 -1.24
C LYS A 82 -11.56 -18.52 -1.62
N SER A 83 -11.11 -18.31 -2.86
CA SER A 83 -9.75 -18.65 -3.28
C SER A 83 -8.73 -17.55 -2.95
N VAL A 84 -9.17 -16.39 -2.45
CA VAL A 84 -8.29 -15.28 -2.06
C VAL A 84 -7.99 -15.38 -0.57
N ILE A 85 -6.73 -15.65 -0.23
CA ILE A 85 -6.25 -15.72 1.15
C ILE A 85 -5.26 -14.58 1.38
N PRO A 86 -5.53 -13.63 2.29
CA PRO A 86 -4.60 -12.55 2.58
C PRO A 86 -3.35 -13.09 3.27
N GLY A 87 -2.17 -12.72 2.74
CA GLY A 87 -0.86 -12.92 3.36
C GLY A 87 -0.27 -11.59 3.83
N THR A 88 0.67 -11.63 4.76
CA THR A 88 1.40 -10.44 5.22
C THR A 88 2.38 -9.90 4.19
N SER A 89 2.88 -10.76 3.32
CA SER A 89 3.78 -10.42 2.22
C SER A 89 3.66 -11.48 1.11
N LEU A 90 4.31 -11.23 -0.02
CA LEU A 90 4.64 -12.30 -0.95
C LEU A 90 5.58 -13.29 -0.25
N MET A 91 5.31 -14.59 -0.38
CA MET A 91 6.21 -15.64 0.08
C MET A 91 7.29 -15.83 -1.00
N SER A 92 8.56 -15.75 -0.59
CA SER A 92 9.72 -16.10 -1.41
C SER A 92 9.97 -17.60 -1.39
#